data_AF-A0A6V8D0V0-F1
#
_entry.id   AF-A0A6V8D0V0-F1
#
_cell.length_a   1.000
_cell.length_b   1.000
_cell.length_c   1.000
_cell.angle_alpha   90.00
_cell.angle_beta   90.00
_cell.angle_gamma   90.00
#
_symmetry.space_group_name_H-M   'P 1'
#
loop_
_entity.id
_entity.type
_entity.pdbx_description
1 polymer ?
#
loop_
_entity_poly.entity_id
_entity_poly.type
_entity_poly.pdbx_seq_one_letter_code
_entity_poly.pdbx_strand_id
1 'polypeptide(L)'
;MTRTADLLRRLSKEGIDVPKHIKKAMLKVDLEDFTDYDASPFYADRPVPYIESNSGNIKTISAPHMIISLLHHMELNNDQEVIVIGCKGGYLAALIATIVGEKGRVNVLDPSSEVVDYTKERLSHWPTVEIRKIEDLSVAPVAFPGEFNRVIMTGQIDVIPKWVKSRISDGGFIIAPLGDIDSQKLMKIEYQDQYELETDLGNVCFGPIDVDSQIDQHLHPKELADLIELSIETCEELEIIDFDEMQSLQDLVAKLNNLPDDTPPIGEGGIPVSQHPMVKLLWHYSPSFLRLWPIIQVMLHPMIANFEYNIMDGHDEDQDIDW
;
A
#
# COMPACT_ATOMS: atom_id res chain seq x y z
N MET A 1 23.29 -20.55 -11.25
CA MET A 1 23.24 -19.15 -10.80
C MET A 1 21.91 -18.99 -10.08
N THR A 2 21.86 -18.24 -8.98
CA THR A 2 20.59 -17.98 -8.27
C THR A 2 19.71 -17.05 -9.11
N ARG A 3 18.38 -17.12 -8.96
CA ARG A 3 17.42 -16.24 -9.68
C ARG A 3 17.78 -14.76 -9.48
N THR A 4 18.20 -14.40 -8.27
CA THR A 4 18.66 -13.04 -7.93
C THR A 4 19.92 -12.63 -8.68
N ALA A 5 20.90 -13.53 -8.86
CA ALA A 5 22.11 -13.21 -9.62
C ALA A 5 21.81 -12.91 -11.10
N ASP A 6 20.86 -13.65 -11.68
CA ASP A 6 20.42 -13.44 -13.06
C ASP A 6 19.62 -12.13 -13.20
N LEU A 7 18.74 -11.82 -12.24
CA LEU A 7 18.03 -10.54 -12.15
C LEU A 7 19.02 -9.35 -12.12
N LEU A 8 19.96 -9.35 -11.18
CA LEU A 8 20.92 -8.25 -11.04
C LEU A 8 21.81 -8.09 -12.27
N ARG A 9 22.16 -9.19 -12.95
CA ARG A 9 22.88 -9.14 -14.22
C ARG A 9 22.04 -8.49 -15.33
N ARG A 10 20.74 -8.76 -15.38
CA ARG A 10 19.84 -8.15 -16.38
C ARG A 10 19.69 -6.66 -16.14
N LEU A 11 19.38 -6.24 -14.91
CA LEU A 11 19.23 -4.83 -14.55
C LEU A 11 20.51 -4.02 -14.87
N SER A 12 21.68 -4.59 -14.57
CA SER A 12 22.96 -3.97 -14.91
C SER A 12 23.18 -3.81 -16.42
N LYS A 13 22.69 -4.75 -17.25
CA LYS A 13 22.73 -4.62 -18.72
C LYS A 13 21.73 -3.59 -19.25
N GLU A 14 20.63 -3.35 -18.53
CA GLU A 14 19.60 -2.36 -18.85
C GLU A 14 19.99 -0.93 -18.41
N GLY A 15 21.17 -0.76 -17.81
CA GLY A 15 21.73 0.55 -17.46
C GLY A 15 21.54 0.95 -16.01
N ILE A 16 20.95 0.10 -15.16
CA ILE A 16 20.84 0.35 -13.72
C ILE A 16 22.20 0.10 -13.08
N ASP A 17 22.77 1.11 -12.42
CA ASP A 17 23.99 0.93 -11.65
C ASP A 17 23.69 0.12 -10.37
N VAL A 18 24.41 -0.98 -10.18
CA VAL A 18 24.24 -1.87 -9.02
C VAL A 18 25.56 -1.90 -8.23
N PRO A 19 25.72 -1.01 -7.24
CA PRO A 19 26.88 -1.00 -6.38
C PRO A 19 27.19 -2.37 -5.76
N LYS A 20 28.48 -2.68 -5.62
CA LYS A 20 28.96 -4.00 -5.13
C LYS A 20 28.38 -4.39 -3.77
N HIS A 21 28.25 -3.43 -2.85
CA HIS A 21 27.72 -3.68 -1.51
C HIS A 21 26.22 -4.00 -1.54
N ILE A 22 25.43 -3.29 -2.36
CA ILE A 22 24.01 -3.58 -2.62
C ILE A 22 23.85 -4.96 -3.25
N LYS A 23 24.62 -5.25 -4.31
CA LYS A 23 24.63 -6.57 -4.95
C LYS A 23 24.91 -7.70 -3.95
N LYS A 24 25.88 -7.50 -3.05
CA LYS A 24 26.21 -8.49 -2.02
C LYS A 24 25.06 -8.68 -1.03
N ALA A 25 24.39 -7.60 -0.63
CA ALA A 25 23.24 -7.67 0.28
C ALA A 25 22.06 -8.42 -0.37
N MET A 26 21.68 -8.06 -1.59
CA MET A 26 20.58 -8.73 -2.32
C MET A 26 20.87 -10.20 -2.64
N LEU A 27 22.14 -10.59 -2.81
CA LEU A 27 22.49 -12.01 -2.96
C LEU A 27 22.46 -12.81 -1.65
N LYS A 28 22.49 -12.13 -0.49
CA LYS A 28 22.49 -12.74 0.83
C LYS A 28 21.08 -12.84 1.42
N VAL A 29 20.24 -11.84 1.18
CA VAL A 29 18.86 -11.77 1.70
C VAL A 29 17.93 -12.33 0.63
N ASP A 30 17.20 -13.39 0.95
CA ASP A 30 16.21 -13.95 0.05
C ASP A 30 14.91 -13.15 0.15
N LEU A 31 14.29 -12.79 -0.98
CA LEU A 31 12.99 -12.12 -0.98
C LEU A 31 11.91 -13.08 -0.50
N GLU A 32 12.03 -14.37 -0.81
CA GLU A 32 11.02 -15.38 -0.51
C GLU A 32 10.79 -15.54 1.00
N ASP A 33 11.71 -15.07 1.84
CA ASP A 33 11.51 -15.01 3.30
C ASP A 33 10.49 -13.92 3.72
N PHE A 34 10.21 -12.93 2.87
CA PHE A 34 9.42 -11.73 3.17
C PHE A 34 8.05 -11.69 2.51
N THR A 35 7.66 -12.74 1.79
CA THR A 35 6.34 -12.86 1.17
C THR A 35 5.91 -14.33 1.11
N ASP A 36 4.64 -14.60 1.39
CA ASP A 36 4.03 -15.92 1.16
C ASP A 36 3.39 -16.04 -0.23
N TYR A 37 3.39 -14.95 -1.00
CA TYR A 37 2.87 -14.90 -2.36
C TYR A 37 3.92 -15.38 -3.37
N ASP A 38 3.50 -15.56 -4.63
CA ASP A 38 4.45 -15.89 -5.70
C ASP A 38 5.49 -14.76 -5.87
N ALA A 39 6.75 -15.08 -5.59
CA ALA A 39 7.89 -14.17 -5.76
C ALA A 39 8.35 -14.05 -7.23
N SER A 40 7.81 -14.84 -8.15
CA SER A 40 8.23 -14.82 -9.56
C SER A 40 8.20 -13.44 -10.24
N PRO A 41 7.21 -12.56 -9.99
CA PRO A 41 7.19 -11.20 -10.55
C PRO A 41 8.40 -10.37 -10.12
N PHE A 42 8.94 -10.55 -8.92
CA PHE A 42 10.14 -9.83 -8.47
C PHE A 42 11.35 -10.12 -9.37
N TYR A 43 11.52 -11.38 -9.77
CA TYR A 43 12.57 -11.77 -10.70
C TYR A 43 12.32 -11.33 -12.14
N ALA A 44 11.19 -10.68 -12.41
CA ALA A 44 10.87 -9.96 -13.65
C ALA A 44 10.88 -8.44 -13.44
N ASP A 45 11.50 -7.95 -12.35
CA ASP A 45 11.58 -6.54 -11.97
C ASP A 45 10.22 -5.86 -11.73
N ARG A 46 9.32 -6.55 -11.01
CA ARG A 46 8.00 -6.03 -10.64
C ARG A 46 7.82 -6.03 -9.12
N PRO A 47 6.93 -5.16 -8.58
CA PRO A 47 6.51 -5.27 -7.20
C PRO A 47 5.87 -6.63 -6.92
N VAL A 48 5.96 -7.10 -5.68
CA VAL A 48 5.30 -8.34 -5.24
C VAL A 48 4.41 -8.07 -4.04
N PRO A 49 3.20 -8.64 -3.98
CA PRO A 49 2.40 -8.67 -2.76
C PRO A 49 3.17 -9.30 -1.59
N TYR A 50 2.91 -8.85 -0.37
CA TYR A 50 3.40 -9.53 0.84
C TYR A 50 2.32 -9.73 1.89
N ILE A 51 1.32 -8.84 1.91
CA ILE A 51 0.17 -8.95 2.80
C ILE A 51 -1.04 -8.32 2.11
N GLU A 52 -2.22 -8.86 2.41
CA GLU A 52 -3.50 -8.24 2.12
C GLU A 52 -4.03 -7.73 3.45
N SER A 53 -4.23 -6.41 3.58
CA SER A 53 -4.71 -5.85 4.84
C SER A 53 -6.14 -6.31 5.13
N ASN A 54 -6.56 -6.17 6.39
CA ASN A 54 -7.96 -6.41 6.79
C ASN A 54 -9.00 -5.59 5.98
N SER A 55 -8.57 -4.49 5.33
CA SER A 55 -9.36 -3.66 4.42
C SER A 55 -9.31 -4.11 2.95
N GLY A 56 -8.82 -5.32 2.66
CA GLY A 56 -8.71 -5.86 1.30
C GLY A 56 -7.62 -5.22 0.44
N ASN A 57 -6.81 -4.32 1.00
CA ASN A 57 -5.75 -3.65 0.24
C ASN A 57 -4.50 -4.51 0.18
N ILE A 58 -4.08 -4.88 -1.03
CA ILE A 58 -2.83 -5.61 -1.24
C ILE A 58 -1.64 -4.67 -1.08
N LYS A 59 -0.84 -4.88 -0.05
CA LYS A 59 0.43 -4.16 0.15
C LYS A 59 1.57 -4.91 -0.54
N THR A 60 2.48 -4.14 -1.12
CA THR A 60 3.55 -4.69 -1.97
C THR A 60 4.95 -4.31 -1.49
N ILE A 61 5.89 -5.23 -1.71
CA ILE A 61 7.32 -4.96 -1.72
C ILE A 61 7.66 -4.32 -3.06
N SER A 62 8.42 -3.23 -3.04
CA SER A 62 8.81 -2.48 -4.24
C SER A 62 9.61 -3.33 -5.23
N ALA A 63 9.57 -2.95 -6.52
CA ALA A 63 10.34 -3.60 -7.56
C ALA A 63 11.87 -3.53 -7.29
N PRO A 64 12.65 -4.52 -7.74
CA PRO A 64 14.11 -4.56 -7.56
C PRO A 64 14.85 -3.30 -8.02
N HIS A 65 14.55 -2.73 -9.20
CA HIS A 65 15.20 -1.49 -9.65
C HIS A 65 14.97 -0.34 -8.67
N MET A 66 13.77 -0.26 -8.10
CA MET A 66 13.41 0.77 -7.12
C MET A 66 14.18 0.56 -5.83
N ILE A 67 14.25 -0.68 -5.33
CA ILE A 67 15.04 -1.03 -4.15
C ILE A 67 16.52 -0.67 -4.34
N ILE A 68 17.09 -0.97 -5.51
CA ILE A 68 18.48 -0.63 -5.84
C ILE A 68 18.65 0.90 -5.87
N SER A 69 17.72 1.63 -6.48
CA SER A 69 17.75 3.10 -6.52
C SER A 69 17.71 3.71 -5.12
N LEU A 70 16.76 3.27 -4.28
CA LEU A 70 16.65 3.70 -2.88
C LEU A 70 17.94 3.42 -2.11
N LEU A 71 18.47 2.20 -2.18
CA LEU A 71 19.72 1.84 -1.49
C LEU A 71 20.93 2.62 -2.01
N HIS A 72 20.98 2.90 -3.31
CA HIS A 72 22.05 3.70 -3.91
C HIS A 72 22.05 5.12 -3.35
N HIS A 73 20.89 5.77 -3.34
CA HIS A 73 20.76 7.15 -2.85
C HIS A 73 20.81 7.27 -1.33
N MET A 74 20.60 6.18 -0.59
CA MET A 74 20.77 6.15 0.87
C MET A 74 22.24 6.23 1.33
N GLU A 75 23.21 6.11 0.42
CA GLU A 75 24.65 6.35 0.70
C GLU A 75 25.12 5.66 2.00
N LEU A 76 24.72 4.41 2.17
CA LEU A 76 24.89 3.65 3.40
C LEU A 76 26.35 3.26 3.64
N ASN A 77 26.76 3.37 4.90
CA ASN A 77 28.05 2.94 5.41
C ASN A 77 27.87 2.03 6.63
N ASN A 78 28.93 1.30 6.99
CA ASN A 78 28.94 0.45 8.17
C ASN A 78 28.69 1.30 9.44
N ASP A 79 28.11 0.65 10.45
CA ASP A 79 27.91 1.17 11.80
C ASP A 79 26.94 2.38 11.88
N GLN A 80 26.20 2.67 10.79
CA GLN A 80 25.21 3.73 10.75
C GLN A 80 23.87 3.33 11.38
N GLU A 81 23.14 4.35 11.83
CA GLU A 81 21.74 4.25 12.22
C GLU A 81 20.84 4.78 11.10
N VAL A 82 19.86 3.98 10.70
CA VAL A 82 18.95 4.27 9.59
C VAL A 82 17.51 4.14 10.06
N ILE A 83 16.67 5.05 9.62
CA ILE A 83 15.24 5.06 9.94
C ILE A 83 14.46 4.78 8.67
N VAL A 84 13.59 3.79 8.73
CA VAL A 84 12.68 3.39 7.66
C VAL A 84 11.27 3.67 8.14
N ILE A 85 10.52 4.50 7.41
CA ILE A 85 9.11 4.77 7.66
C ILE A 85 8.30 4.10 6.55
N GLY A 86 7.40 3.18 6.90
CA GLY A 86 6.78 2.20 6.02
C GLY A 86 7.59 0.89 5.99
N CYS A 87 7.04 -0.17 6.57
CA CYS A 87 7.74 -1.45 6.73
C CYS A 87 7.89 -2.22 5.41
N LYS A 88 6.85 -2.21 4.55
CA LYS A 88 6.78 -2.95 3.28
C LYS A 88 7.32 -4.38 3.37
N GLY A 89 6.82 -5.14 4.33
CA GLY A 89 7.20 -6.54 4.56
C GLY A 89 8.59 -6.75 5.14
N GLY A 90 9.42 -5.70 5.28
CA GLY A 90 10.72 -5.77 5.95
C GLY A 90 11.93 -6.06 5.06
N TYR A 91 11.73 -6.36 3.76
CA TYR A 91 12.83 -6.74 2.87
C TYR A 91 13.87 -5.62 2.70
N LEU A 92 13.43 -4.37 2.50
CA LEU A 92 14.35 -3.23 2.43
C LEU A 92 15.13 -3.04 3.74
N ALA A 93 14.46 -3.20 4.88
CA ALA A 93 15.09 -3.09 6.20
C ALA A 93 16.16 -4.17 6.41
N ALA A 94 15.91 -5.41 5.98
CA ALA A 94 16.91 -6.49 6.00
C ALA A 94 18.13 -6.18 5.11
N LEU A 95 17.91 -5.60 3.93
CA LEU A 95 19.01 -5.17 3.04
C LEU A 95 19.84 -4.06 3.69
N ILE A 96 19.19 -3.05 4.27
CA ILE A 96 19.86 -1.96 5.00
C ILE A 96 20.66 -2.54 6.18
N ALA A 97 20.05 -3.38 7.01
CA ALA A 97 20.69 -4.04 8.14
C ALA A 97 21.92 -4.85 7.73
N THR A 98 21.84 -5.52 6.58
CA THR A 98 22.98 -6.26 6.00
C THR A 98 24.12 -5.33 5.58
N ILE A 99 23.81 -4.14 5.07
CA ILE A 99 24.80 -3.17 4.58
C ILE A 99 25.47 -2.44 5.75
N VAL A 100 24.70 -1.97 6.74
CA VAL A 100 25.25 -1.25 7.90
C VAL A 100 25.96 -2.17 8.89
N GLY A 101 25.66 -3.47 8.87
CA GLY A 101 26.36 -4.49 9.65
C GLY A 101 25.97 -4.53 11.13
N GLU A 102 26.69 -5.36 11.90
CA GLU A 102 26.31 -5.76 13.26
C GLU A 102 26.33 -4.63 14.30
N LYS A 103 27.08 -3.55 14.06
CA LYS A 103 27.11 -2.37 14.94
C LYS A 103 26.19 -1.25 14.47
N GLY A 104 25.61 -1.37 13.28
CA GLY A 104 24.59 -0.45 12.80
C GLY A 104 23.24 -0.76 13.44
N ARG A 105 22.28 0.12 13.20
CA ARG A 105 20.89 -0.04 13.65
C ARG A 105 19.91 0.37 12.55
N VAL A 106 18.81 -0.36 12.44
CA VAL A 106 17.70 -0.02 11.55
C VAL A 106 16.43 0.09 12.39
N ASN A 107 15.87 1.28 12.47
CA ASN A 107 14.59 1.49 13.13
C ASN A 107 13.50 1.57 12.06
N VAL A 108 12.50 0.71 12.17
CA VAL A 108 11.39 0.63 11.22
C VAL A 108 10.10 1.08 11.92
N LEU A 109 9.41 2.05 11.32
CA LEU A 109 8.19 2.65 11.84
C LEU A 109 7.06 2.46 10.83
N ASP A 110 5.88 2.07 11.28
CA ASP A 110 4.70 1.95 10.42
C ASP A 110 3.42 2.17 11.25
N PRO A 111 2.39 2.87 10.72
CA PRO A 111 1.14 3.08 11.43
C PRO A 111 0.29 1.81 11.56
N SER A 112 0.42 0.88 10.62
CA SER A 112 -0.45 -0.30 10.51
C SER A 112 0.05 -1.43 11.42
N SER A 113 -0.76 -1.84 12.42
CA SER A 113 -0.37 -2.90 13.36
C SER A 113 -0.14 -4.23 12.66
N GLU A 114 -0.98 -4.55 11.67
CA GLU A 114 -0.89 -5.79 10.89
C GLU A 114 0.44 -5.87 10.13
N VAL A 115 0.83 -4.78 9.47
CA VAL A 115 2.11 -4.68 8.77
C VAL A 115 3.29 -4.78 9.73
N VAL A 116 3.20 -4.13 10.90
CA VAL A 116 4.22 -4.18 11.94
C VAL A 116 4.41 -5.61 12.43
N ASP A 117 3.34 -6.33 12.70
CA ASP A 117 3.39 -7.68 13.25
C ASP A 117 3.90 -8.68 12.20
N TYR A 118 3.44 -8.59 10.95
CA TYR A 118 3.98 -9.35 9.83
C TYR A 118 5.50 -9.12 9.69
N THR A 119 5.91 -7.85 9.71
CA THR A 119 7.33 -7.49 9.53
C THR A 119 8.20 -7.97 10.69
N LYS A 120 7.68 -7.96 11.93
CA LYS A 120 8.36 -8.52 13.11
C LYS A 120 8.58 -10.02 12.99
N GLU A 121 7.61 -10.75 12.45
CA GLU A 121 7.77 -12.18 12.20
C GLU A 121 8.91 -12.45 11.21
N ARG A 122 8.90 -11.75 10.06
CA ARG A 122 9.91 -11.92 9.00
C ARG A 122 11.30 -11.48 9.41
N LEU A 123 11.38 -10.48 10.29
CA LEU A 123 12.65 -9.93 10.77
C LEU A 123 13.07 -10.46 12.15
N SER A 124 12.42 -11.50 12.67
CA SER A 124 12.71 -12.06 14.00
C SER A 124 14.17 -12.50 14.21
N HIS A 125 14.90 -12.81 13.13
CA HIS A 125 16.30 -13.20 13.14
C HIS A 125 17.29 -12.04 12.86
N TRP A 126 16.81 -10.80 12.83
CA TRP A 126 17.62 -9.61 12.53
C TRP A 126 17.85 -8.77 13.80
N PRO A 127 18.95 -9.00 14.55
CA PRO A 127 19.15 -8.38 15.87
C PRO A 127 19.41 -6.87 15.82
N THR A 128 19.76 -6.34 14.65
CA THR A 128 20.03 -4.91 14.44
C THR A 128 18.80 -4.13 13.97
N VAL A 129 17.64 -4.80 13.82
CA VAL A 129 16.40 -4.16 13.38
C VAL A 129 15.43 -4.05 14.55
N GLU A 130 14.98 -2.84 14.83
CA GLU A 130 13.90 -2.57 15.77
C GLU A 130 12.66 -2.06 15.03
N ILE A 131 11.51 -2.69 15.27
CA ILE A 131 10.25 -2.35 14.58
C ILE A 131 9.26 -1.83 15.61
N ARG A 132 8.68 -0.66 15.33
CA ARG A 132 7.71 -0.01 16.22
C ARG A 132 6.48 0.43 15.44
N LYS A 133 5.31 0.21 16.04
CA LYS A 133 4.07 0.84 15.60
C LYS A 133 4.10 2.32 16.01
N ILE A 134 3.67 3.20 15.11
CA ILE A 134 3.31 4.58 15.44
C ILE A 134 1.79 4.74 15.34
N GLU A 135 1.19 5.66 16.07
CA GLU A 135 -0.27 5.84 15.98
C GLU A 135 -0.67 6.67 14.77
N ASP A 136 0.15 7.66 14.43
CA ASP A 136 -0.10 8.59 13.33
C ASP A 136 1.26 9.07 12.80
N LEU A 137 1.40 9.11 11.48
CA LEU A 137 2.60 9.62 10.82
C LEU A 137 2.86 11.11 11.13
N SER A 138 1.82 11.89 11.41
CA SER A 138 1.87 13.31 11.76
C SER A 138 2.40 13.57 13.18
N VAL A 139 2.33 12.57 14.07
CA VAL A 139 2.66 12.71 15.50
C VAL A 139 3.97 12.02 15.83
N ALA A 140 4.83 12.72 16.56
CA ALA A 140 6.11 12.16 16.99
C ALA A 140 5.90 11.03 18.03
N PRO A 141 6.42 9.82 17.82
CA PRO A 141 6.37 8.77 18.82
C PRO A 141 7.17 9.14 20.08
N VAL A 142 6.52 9.03 21.25
CA VAL A 142 7.09 9.41 22.55
C VAL A 142 8.33 8.58 22.88
N ALA A 143 8.30 7.28 22.58
CA ALA A 143 9.37 6.34 22.88
C ALA A 143 10.45 6.25 21.79
N PHE A 144 10.55 7.28 20.93
CA PHE A 144 11.54 7.31 19.84
C PHE A 144 12.25 8.68 19.77
N PRO A 145 12.97 9.11 20.83
CA PRO A 145 13.75 10.33 20.82
C PRO A 145 15.08 10.15 20.09
N GLY A 146 15.67 11.23 19.59
CA GLY A 146 17.01 11.23 19.02
C GLY A 146 17.13 12.12 17.78
N GLU A 147 18.35 12.22 17.29
CA GLU A 147 18.65 12.83 16.00
C GLU A 147 18.83 11.77 14.92
N PHE A 148 18.54 12.14 13.68
CA PHE A 148 18.41 11.25 12.54
C PHE A 148 19.42 11.64 11.46
N ASN A 149 20.16 10.68 10.93
CA ASN A 149 21.15 10.95 9.89
C ASN A 149 20.72 10.44 8.50
N ARG A 150 20.01 9.31 8.46
CA ARG A 150 19.52 8.67 7.23
C ARG A 150 18.08 8.26 7.45
N VAL A 151 17.15 8.90 6.76
CA VAL A 151 15.73 8.56 6.82
C VAL A 151 15.23 8.21 5.44
N ILE A 152 14.50 7.12 5.34
CA ILE A 152 13.80 6.72 4.12
C ILE A 152 12.33 6.48 4.42
N MET A 153 11.47 7.09 3.64
CA MET A 153 10.03 6.91 3.69
C MET A 153 9.64 6.09 2.46
N THR A 154 8.97 4.97 2.67
CA THR A 154 8.75 3.96 1.63
C THR A 154 7.32 3.90 1.15
N GLY A 155 6.55 4.98 1.29
CA GLY A 155 5.22 5.15 0.69
C GLY A 155 4.99 6.62 0.35
N GLN A 156 3.96 6.86 -0.47
CA GLN A 156 3.58 8.21 -0.89
C GLN A 156 3.14 9.03 0.32
N ILE A 157 3.59 10.29 0.36
CA ILE A 157 3.19 11.31 1.32
C ILE A 157 3.12 12.67 0.63
N ASP A 158 2.21 13.53 1.09
CA ASP A 158 2.11 14.90 0.54
C ASP A 158 3.23 15.79 1.10
N VAL A 159 3.48 15.67 2.40
CA VAL A 159 4.44 16.50 3.14
C VAL A 159 5.19 15.65 4.16
N ILE A 160 6.50 15.89 4.26
CA ILE A 160 7.34 15.25 5.28
C ILE A 160 6.87 15.69 6.68
N PRO A 161 6.64 14.76 7.62
CA PRO A 161 6.21 15.10 8.97
C PRO A 161 7.21 16.02 9.67
N LYS A 162 6.69 17.06 10.33
CA LYS A 162 7.50 18.09 11.01
C LYS A 162 8.48 17.49 12.01
N TRP A 163 8.07 16.44 12.73
CA TRP A 163 8.89 15.80 13.74
C TRP A 163 10.05 14.99 13.16
N VAL A 164 9.92 14.45 11.94
CA VAL A 164 11.02 13.79 11.22
C VAL A 164 12.02 14.87 10.81
N LYS A 165 11.52 15.90 10.12
CA LYS A 165 12.29 17.03 9.62
C LYS A 165 13.07 17.75 10.72
N SER A 166 12.45 18.02 11.87
CA SER A 166 13.10 18.73 12.98
C SER A 166 14.19 17.93 13.70
N ARG A 167 14.34 16.63 13.38
CA ARG A 167 15.29 15.72 14.03
C ARG A 167 16.44 15.32 13.11
N ILE A 168 16.47 15.77 11.86
CA ILE A 168 17.59 15.48 10.97
C ILE A 168 18.83 16.24 11.45
N SER A 169 19.92 15.52 11.74
CA SER A 169 21.22 16.10 12.05
C SER A 169 21.80 16.81 10.83
N ASP A 170 22.74 17.72 11.08
CA ASP A 170 23.52 18.34 10.02
C ASP A 170 24.28 17.29 9.18
N GLY A 171 24.22 17.42 7.85
CA GLY A 171 24.71 16.42 6.89
C GLY A 171 23.83 15.17 6.77
N GLY A 172 22.68 15.14 7.44
CA GLY A 172 21.67 14.10 7.30
C GLY A 172 20.69 14.39 6.16
N PHE A 173 19.92 13.37 5.77
CA PHE A 173 18.92 13.54 4.72
C PHE A 173 17.72 12.60 4.83
N ILE A 174 16.67 12.99 4.11
CA ILE A 174 15.43 12.21 3.95
C ILE A 174 15.27 11.84 2.48
N ILE A 175 14.90 10.60 2.20
CA ILE A 175 14.41 10.16 0.89
C ILE A 175 12.94 9.81 1.01
N ALA A 176 12.08 10.42 0.20
CA ALA A 176 10.63 10.18 0.24
C ALA A 176 9.98 10.36 -1.13
N PRO A 177 8.96 9.55 -1.49
CA PRO A 177 8.06 9.85 -2.59
C PRO A 177 7.11 10.98 -2.18
N LEU A 178 7.24 12.15 -2.82
CA LEU A 178 6.42 13.34 -2.56
C LEU A 178 5.52 13.66 -3.75
N GLY A 179 4.28 14.04 -3.46
CA GLY A 179 3.28 14.43 -4.46
C GLY A 179 2.04 13.56 -4.39
N ASP A 180 1.08 13.83 -5.27
CA ASP A 180 -0.22 13.15 -5.30
C ASP A 180 -0.10 11.69 -5.75
N ILE A 181 -1.15 10.89 -5.52
CA ILE A 181 -1.17 9.46 -5.84
C ILE A 181 -0.85 9.17 -7.32
N ASP A 182 -1.33 10.04 -8.22
CA ASP A 182 -1.15 9.94 -9.67
C ASP A 182 0.14 10.60 -10.18
N SER A 183 0.80 11.42 -9.36
CA SER A 183 1.96 12.21 -9.77
C SER A 183 2.88 12.48 -8.58
N GLN A 184 3.77 11.51 -8.33
CA GLN A 184 4.76 11.58 -7.26
C GLN A 184 6.19 11.53 -7.79
N LYS A 185 7.08 12.21 -7.08
CA LYS A 185 8.51 12.28 -7.34
C LYS A 185 9.29 11.75 -6.16
N LEU A 186 10.32 10.97 -6.43
CA LEU A 186 11.24 10.56 -5.38
C LEU A 186 12.20 11.72 -5.10
N MET A 187 12.12 12.28 -3.90
CA MET A 187 12.91 13.43 -3.50
C MET A 187 13.96 13.02 -2.46
N LYS A 188 15.21 13.49 -2.62
CA LYS A 188 16.22 13.50 -1.56
C LYS A 188 16.34 14.91 -1.01
N ILE A 189 16.15 15.08 0.29
CA ILE A 189 16.24 16.37 0.98
C ILE A 189 17.36 16.32 2.00
N GLU A 190 18.44 17.02 1.71
CA GLU A 190 19.64 17.10 2.55
C GLU A 190 19.61 18.35 3.43
N TYR A 191 20.05 18.22 4.68
CA TYR A 191 20.06 19.31 5.66
C TYR A 191 21.51 19.70 5.95
N GLN A 192 21.90 20.92 5.60
CA GLN A 192 23.27 21.44 5.79
C GLN A 192 23.24 22.88 6.26
N ASP A 193 23.86 23.21 7.38
CA ASP A 193 24.00 24.58 7.90
C ASP A 193 22.66 25.35 7.96
N GLN A 194 21.57 24.67 8.36
CA GLN A 194 20.18 25.18 8.39
C GLN A 194 19.51 25.36 7.02
N TYR A 195 20.15 24.96 5.93
CA TYR A 195 19.57 24.93 4.59
C TYR A 195 19.03 23.55 4.23
N GLU A 196 17.95 23.56 3.45
CA GLU A 196 17.38 22.38 2.82
C GLU A 196 17.79 22.35 1.36
N LEU A 197 18.43 21.25 0.95
CA LEU A 197 18.90 21.02 -0.40
C LEU A 197 18.09 19.87 -0.99
N GLU A 198 17.18 20.20 -1.90
CA GLU A 198 16.31 19.22 -2.55
C GLU A 198 16.92 18.72 -3.86
N THR A 199 16.88 17.41 -4.07
CA THR A 199 17.28 16.75 -5.31
C THR A 199 16.13 15.86 -5.80
N ASP A 200 15.66 16.11 -7.01
CA ASP A 200 14.67 15.28 -7.72
C ASP A 200 15.36 14.04 -8.30
N LEU A 201 14.96 12.86 -7.82
CA LEU A 201 15.47 11.56 -8.25
C LEU A 201 14.59 10.89 -9.31
N GLY A 202 13.52 11.56 -9.76
CA GLY A 202 12.64 11.12 -10.83
C GLY A 202 11.25 10.68 -10.37
N ASN A 203 10.39 10.39 -11.36
CA ASN A 203 9.00 9.99 -11.13
C ASN A 203 8.92 8.56 -10.60
N VAL A 204 8.01 8.34 -9.66
CA VAL A 204 7.79 7.03 -9.04
C VAL A 204 6.30 6.73 -8.86
N CYS A 205 5.97 5.53 -8.41
CA CYS A 205 4.61 5.16 -8.01
C CYS A 205 4.69 4.27 -6.76
N PHE A 206 4.31 4.85 -5.62
CA PHE A 206 4.19 4.20 -4.33
C PHE A 206 2.74 4.34 -3.84
N GLY A 207 2.22 3.30 -3.19
CA GLY A 207 1.01 3.42 -2.37
C GLY A 207 1.27 4.29 -1.14
N PRO A 208 0.21 4.85 -0.52
CA PRO A 208 0.33 5.71 0.64
C PRO A 208 0.92 4.95 1.84
N ILE A 209 1.69 5.65 2.69
CA ILE A 209 2.19 5.05 3.96
C ILE A 209 1.02 4.76 4.90
N ASP A 210 0.01 5.63 4.86
CA ASP A 210 -1.06 5.64 5.84
C ASP A 210 -2.36 5.16 5.21
N VAL A 211 -2.43 3.85 4.94
CA VAL A 211 -3.65 3.21 4.43
C VAL A 211 -4.71 3.10 5.53
N ASP A 212 -4.28 3.10 6.80
CA ASP A 212 -5.19 2.94 7.96
C ASP A 212 -5.59 4.29 8.59
N SER A 213 -4.99 5.43 8.25
CA SER A 213 -5.56 6.75 8.62
C SER A 213 -6.56 7.30 7.61
N GLN A 214 -6.76 6.59 6.49
CA GLN A 214 -7.98 6.70 5.68
C GLN A 214 -9.11 5.82 6.23
N ILE A 215 -9.20 5.69 7.55
CA ILE A 215 -10.50 5.43 8.21
C ILE A 215 -11.33 6.69 7.95
N ASP A 216 -11.99 6.73 6.79
CA ASP A 216 -13.22 7.48 6.42
C ASP A 216 -13.29 7.77 4.90
N GLN A 217 -13.07 6.77 4.03
CA GLN A 217 -13.78 6.74 2.72
C GLN A 217 -14.87 5.67 2.77
N HIS A 218 -15.84 6.00 3.59
CA HIS A 218 -17.06 5.26 3.80
C HIS A 218 -18.04 5.60 2.67
N LEU A 219 -18.20 4.68 1.71
CA LEU A 219 -19.06 4.89 0.53
C LEU A 219 -20.54 5.06 0.96
N HIS A 220 -21.11 6.24 0.75
CA HIS A 220 -22.52 6.53 1.07
C HIS A 220 -23.46 5.92 0.01
N PRO A 221 -24.75 5.64 0.32
CA PRO A 221 -25.73 5.16 -0.66
C PRO A 221 -25.82 5.99 -1.94
N LYS A 222 -25.74 7.32 -1.81
CA LYS A 222 -25.78 8.26 -2.95
C LYS A 222 -24.52 8.19 -3.80
N GLU A 223 -23.35 8.08 -3.17
CA GLU A 223 -22.08 7.94 -3.89
C GLU A 223 -22.02 6.60 -4.65
N LEU A 224 -22.50 5.51 -4.04
CA LEU A 224 -22.64 4.23 -4.74
C LEU A 224 -23.62 4.32 -5.91
N ALA A 225 -24.73 5.04 -5.76
CA ALA A 225 -25.69 5.26 -6.83
C ALA A 225 -25.07 6.02 -8.01
N ASP A 226 -24.39 7.14 -7.75
CA ASP A 226 -23.72 7.96 -8.77
C ASP A 226 -22.67 7.15 -9.54
N LEU A 227 -21.91 6.29 -8.85
CA LEU A 227 -20.92 5.44 -9.48
C LEU A 227 -21.53 4.34 -10.36
N ILE A 228 -22.67 3.78 -9.94
CA ILE A 228 -23.41 2.80 -10.77
C ILE A 228 -24.01 3.50 -11.99
N GLU A 229 -24.55 4.72 -11.86
CA GLU A 229 -25.00 5.51 -13.01
C GLU A 229 -23.86 5.74 -14.01
N LEU A 230 -22.69 6.18 -13.55
CA LEU A 230 -21.52 6.36 -14.40
C LEU A 230 -21.08 5.05 -15.09
N SER A 231 -21.22 3.92 -14.39
CA SER A 231 -20.93 2.60 -14.94
C SER A 231 -21.93 2.20 -16.03
N ILE A 232 -23.22 2.53 -15.86
CA ILE A 232 -24.26 2.32 -16.88
C ILE A 232 -23.93 3.15 -18.12
N GLU A 233 -23.65 4.45 -17.96
CA GLU A 233 -23.29 5.36 -19.05
C GLU A 233 -22.08 4.83 -19.83
N THR A 234 -21.03 4.42 -19.11
CA THR A 234 -19.82 3.85 -19.72
C THR A 234 -20.11 2.55 -20.47
N CYS A 235 -20.94 1.67 -19.90
CA CYS A 235 -21.30 0.41 -20.55
C CYS A 235 -22.20 0.63 -21.80
N GLU A 236 -23.04 1.66 -21.78
CA GLU A 236 -23.87 2.06 -22.91
C GLU A 236 -22.99 2.63 -24.05
N GLU A 237 -22.05 3.52 -23.73
CA GLU A 237 -21.07 4.06 -24.70
C GLU A 237 -20.23 2.97 -25.38
N LEU A 238 -19.90 1.90 -24.64
CA LEU A 238 -19.12 0.78 -25.14
C LEU A 238 -19.97 -0.29 -25.83
N GLU A 239 -21.30 -0.13 -25.91
CA GLU A 239 -22.25 -1.11 -26.46
C GLU A 239 -22.14 -2.51 -25.80
N ILE A 240 -21.77 -2.56 -24.51
CA ILE A 240 -21.56 -3.81 -23.77
C ILE A 240 -22.73 -4.20 -22.86
N ILE A 241 -23.68 -3.30 -22.62
CA ILE A 241 -24.88 -3.50 -21.77
C ILE A 241 -26.13 -3.80 -22.61
N ASP A 242 -26.97 -4.72 -22.14
CA ASP A 242 -28.29 -4.95 -22.74
C ASP A 242 -29.42 -4.22 -22.01
N PHE A 243 -30.63 -4.25 -22.59
CA PHE A 243 -31.78 -3.50 -22.05
C PHE A 243 -32.21 -3.99 -20.66
N ASP A 244 -32.16 -5.29 -20.41
CA ASP A 244 -32.63 -5.87 -19.15
C ASP A 244 -31.62 -5.59 -18.02
N GLU A 245 -30.32 -5.67 -18.32
CA GLU A 245 -29.25 -5.28 -17.41
C GLU A 245 -29.28 -3.78 -17.08
N MET A 246 -29.50 -2.93 -18.09
CA MET A 246 -29.65 -1.48 -17.91
C MET A 246 -30.83 -1.15 -17.00
N GLN A 247 -32.00 -1.74 -17.24
CA GLN A 247 -33.16 -1.54 -16.38
C GLN A 247 -32.89 -2.00 -14.94
N SER A 248 -32.23 -3.15 -14.77
CA SER A 248 -31.91 -3.65 -13.44
C SER A 248 -30.92 -2.76 -12.68
N LEU A 249 -29.93 -2.18 -13.34
CA LEU A 249 -28.97 -1.27 -12.71
C LEU A 249 -29.62 0.08 -12.39
N GLN A 250 -30.52 0.58 -13.25
CA GLN A 250 -31.32 1.78 -12.98
C GLN A 250 -32.25 1.60 -11.77
N ASP A 251 -32.88 0.42 -11.64
CA ASP A 251 -33.70 0.09 -10.48
C ASP A 251 -32.87 0.03 -9.18
N LEU A 252 -31.67 -0.56 -9.24
CA LEU A 252 -30.72 -0.58 -8.12
C LEU A 252 -30.35 0.85 -7.68
N VAL A 253 -30.03 1.73 -8.63
CA VAL A 253 -29.75 3.15 -8.36
C VAL A 253 -30.94 3.82 -7.68
N ALA A 254 -32.15 3.63 -8.22
CA ALA A 254 -33.36 4.20 -7.63
C ALA A 254 -33.58 3.71 -6.19
N LYS A 255 -33.25 2.45 -5.89
CA LYS A 255 -33.34 1.92 -4.51
C LYS A 255 -32.27 2.49 -3.59
N LEU A 256 -31.04 2.64 -4.06
CA LEU A 256 -29.96 3.26 -3.29
C LEU A 256 -30.27 4.72 -2.95
N ASN A 257 -30.80 5.48 -3.90
CA ASN A 257 -31.22 6.88 -3.70
C ASN A 257 -32.40 7.04 -2.74
N ASN A 258 -33.21 5.99 -2.54
CA ASN A 258 -34.34 5.99 -1.63
C ASN A 258 -34.01 5.44 -0.23
N LEU A 259 -32.75 5.03 0.02
CA LEU A 259 -32.32 4.69 1.38
C LEU A 259 -32.33 5.95 2.27
N PRO A 260 -32.60 5.80 3.58
CA PRO A 260 -32.56 6.91 4.53
C PRO A 260 -31.20 7.64 4.51
N ASP A 261 -31.22 8.97 4.61
CA ASP A 261 -30.00 9.80 4.62
C ASP A 261 -29.07 9.50 5.81
N ASP A 262 -29.61 8.93 6.90
CA ASP A 262 -28.90 8.47 8.09
C ASP A 262 -28.46 7.00 8.01
N THR A 263 -28.56 6.36 6.84
CA THR A 263 -28.01 5.01 6.63
C THR A 263 -26.50 5.07 6.86
N PRO A 264 -25.98 4.34 7.86
CA PRO A 264 -24.56 4.36 8.15
C PRO A 264 -23.80 3.77 6.96
N PRO A 265 -22.55 4.16 6.76
CA PRO A 265 -21.69 3.49 5.80
C PRO A 265 -21.44 2.03 6.14
N ILE A 266 -21.03 1.27 5.13
CA ILE A 266 -20.69 -0.14 5.30
C ILE A 266 -19.46 -0.25 6.20
N GLY A 267 -19.58 -1.05 7.25
CA GLY A 267 -18.56 -1.20 8.30
C GLY A 267 -18.83 -0.36 9.55
N GLU A 268 -19.80 0.56 9.51
CA GLU A 268 -20.21 1.38 10.64
C GLU A 268 -21.60 0.99 11.19
N GLY A 269 -22.03 1.64 12.27
CA GLY A 269 -23.38 1.48 12.83
C GLY A 269 -23.65 0.15 13.55
N GLY A 270 -22.64 -0.72 13.70
CA GLY A 270 -22.78 -2.03 14.35
C GLY A 270 -23.61 -3.04 13.57
N ILE A 271 -23.84 -2.80 12.27
CA ILE A 271 -24.61 -3.67 11.38
C ILE A 271 -23.63 -4.65 10.71
N PRO A 272 -23.83 -5.98 10.84
CA PRO A 272 -23.05 -6.96 10.09
C PRO A 272 -23.16 -6.69 8.58
N VAL A 273 -22.05 -6.84 7.82
CA VAL A 273 -22.00 -6.53 6.38
C VAL A 273 -23.10 -7.25 5.60
N SER A 274 -23.36 -8.53 5.89
CA SER A 274 -24.43 -9.34 5.27
C SER A 274 -25.85 -8.83 5.55
N GLN A 275 -26.02 -8.01 6.59
CA GLN A 275 -27.30 -7.43 6.99
C GLN A 275 -27.44 -5.97 6.57
N HIS A 276 -26.40 -5.37 5.99
CA HIS A 276 -26.38 -3.97 5.62
C HIS A 276 -27.36 -3.66 4.46
N PRO A 277 -28.18 -2.60 4.53
CA PRO A 277 -29.17 -2.28 3.49
C PRO A 277 -28.59 -2.15 2.08
N MET A 278 -27.43 -1.49 1.94
CA MET A 278 -26.75 -1.36 0.64
C MET A 278 -26.27 -2.72 0.10
N VAL A 279 -25.74 -3.59 0.96
CA VAL A 279 -25.24 -4.92 0.58
C VAL A 279 -26.40 -5.83 0.15
N LYS A 280 -27.54 -5.74 0.86
CA LYS A 280 -28.75 -6.47 0.48
C LYS A 280 -29.30 -6.04 -0.88
N LEU A 281 -29.25 -4.74 -1.20
CA LEU A 281 -29.66 -4.24 -2.51
C LEU A 281 -28.72 -4.75 -3.60
N LEU A 282 -27.40 -4.64 -3.41
CA LEU A 282 -26.44 -5.21 -4.37
C LEU A 282 -26.67 -6.70 -4.59
N TRP A 283 -26.88 -7.48 -3.52
CA TRP A 283 -27.17 -8.90 -3.62
C TRP A 283 -28.45 -9.19 -4.41
N HIS A 284 -29.53 -8.47 -4.10
CA HIS A 284 -30.83 -8.68 -4.73
C HIS A 284 -30.79 -8.44 -6.25
N TYR A 285 -30.06 -7.42 -6.69
CA TYR A 285 -30.01 -7.03 -8.10
C TYR A 285 -28.85 -7.69 -8.87
N SER A 286 -27.79 -8.16 -8.20
CA SER A 286 -26.61 -8.77 -8.84
C SER A 286 -26.90 -9.88 -9.87
N PRO A 287 -27.89 -10.79 -9.67
CA PRO A 287 -28.15 -11.86 -10.64
C PRO A 287 -28.55 -11.34 -12.03
N SER A 288 -29.14 -10.16 -12.09
CA SER A 288 -29.65 -9.53 -13.31
C SER A 288 -28.57 -8.87 -14.16
N PHE A 289 -27.36 -8.67 -13.63
CA PHE A 289 -26.23 -8.08 -14.36
C PHE A 289 -24.91 -8.82 -14.11
N LEU A 290 -24.95 -10.11 -13.77
CA LEU A 290 -23.79 -10.98 -13.51
C LEU A 290 -22.72 -10.90 -14.60
N ARG A 291 -23.12 -10.74 -15.86
CA ARG A 291 -22.20 -10.62 -17.01
C ARG A 291 -21.38 -9.33 -16.96
N LEU A 292 -22.00 -8.24 -16.50
CA LEU A 292 -21.35 -6.94 -16.35
C LEU A 292 -20.66 -6.79 -15.00
N TRP A 293 -20.98 -7.63 -14.01
CA TRP A 293 -20.44 -7.54 -12.67
C TRP A 293 -18.91 -7.44 -12.63
N PRO A 294 -18.11 -8.27 -13.36
CA PRO A 294 -16.65 -8.13 -13.35
C PRO A 294 -16.17 -6.78 -13.91
N ILE A 295 -16.90 -6.20 -14.86
CA ILE A 295 -16.54 -4.92 -15.48
C ILE A 295 -16.91 -3.77 -14.54
N ILE A 296 -18.13 -3.80 -14.01
CA ILE A 296 -18.62 -2.85 -13.00
C ILE A 296 -17.70 -2.89 -11.78
N GLN A 297 -17.35 -4.07 -11.29
CA GLN A 297 -16.39 -4.27 -10.21
C GLN A 297 -15.04 -3.63 -10.51
N VAL A 298 -14.50 -3.78 -11.73
CA VAL A 298 -13.23 -3.13 -12.12
C VAL A 298 -13.36 -1.60 -12.18
N MET A 299 -14.47 -1.07 -12.68
CA MET A 299 -14.74 0.38 -12.69
C MET A 299 -14.88 0.94 -11.26
N LEU A 300 -15.43 0.14 -10.36
CA LEU A 300 -15.66 0.49 -8.96
C LEU A 300 -14.51 0.07 -8.03
N HIS A 301 -13.52 -0.66 -8.53
CA HIS A 301 -12.41 -1.25 -7.78
C HIS A 301 -11.58 -0.23 -6.97
N PRO A 302 -11.37 1.03 -7.42
CA PRO A 302 -10.69 2.02 -6.59
C PRO A 302 -11.41 2.32 -5.27
N MET A 303 -12.70 1.96 -5.12
CA MET A 303 -13.55 2.34 -3.99
C MET A 303 -14.38 1.17 -3.39
N ILE A 304 -14.46 0.01 -4.06
CA ILE A 304 -15.27 -1.16 -3.63
C ILE A 304 -14.43 -2.33 -3.09
N ALA A 305 -13.09 -2.21 -3.04
CA ALA A 305 -12.18 -3.28 -2.57
C ALA A 305 -12.53 -3.89 -1.19
N ASN A 306 -13.34 -3.20 -0.36
CA ASN A 306 -13.86 -3.69 0.92
C ASN A 306 -15.06 -4.67 0.84
N PHE A 307 -15.64 -4.94 -0.34
CA PHE A 307 -16.87 -5.75 -0.43
C PHE A 307 -16.64 -7.26 -0.54
N GLU A 308 -15.53 -7.73 -1.12
CA GLU A 308 -15.52 -9.08 -1.70
C GLU A 308 -15.24 -10.25 -0.76
N TYR A 309 -14.67 -10.05 0.43
CA TYR A 309 -14.29 -11.20 1.27
C TYR A 309 -15.44 -11.87 2.06
N ASN A 310 -16.67 -11.36 1.97
CA ASN A 310 -17.84 -11.99 2.63
C ASN A 310 -18.99 -12.36 1.66
N ILE A 311 -18.86 -12.07 0.36
CA ILE A 311 -19.99 -12.20 -0.58
C ILE A 311 -20.04 -13.59 -1.24
N MET A 312 -18.93 -14.34 -1.26
CA MET A 312 -18.86 -15.60 -2.03
C MET A 312 -18.82 -16.89 -1.20
N ASP A 313 -18.69 -16.83 0.13
CA ASP A 313 -18.66 -18.03 1.00
C ASP A 313 -19.96 -18.28 1.79
N GLY A 314 -21.00 -17.47 1.57
CA GLY A 314 -22.31 -17.61 2.21
C GLY A 314 -23.26 -18.60 1.51
N HIS A 315 -22.81 -19.83 1.23
CA HIS A 315 -23.75 -20.93 1.01
C HIS A 315 -24.34 -21.34 2.37
N ASP A 316 -25.39 -20.65 2.82
CA ASP A 316 -26.31 -21.23 3.80
C ASP A 316 -27.72 -21.22 3.21
N GLU A 317 -28.23 -22.43 3.07
CA GLU A 317 -29.58 -22.80 2.67
C GLU A 317 -30.63 -22.17 3.60
N ASP A 318 -31.78 -21.83 3.01
CA ASP A 318 -33.07 -21.63 3.65
C ASP A 318 -33.20 -20.58 4.77
N GLN A 319 -33.80 -19.44 4.40
CA GLN A 319 -34.96 -18.93 5.16
C GLN A 319 -35.77 -17.91 4.37
N ASP A 320 -36.97 -18.34 3.97
CA ASP A 320 -38.10 -17.48 3.62
C ASP A 320 -38.33 -16.44 4.72
N ILE A 321 -38.29 -15.15 4.38
CA ILE A 321 -38.94 -14.10 5.17
C ILE A 321 -39.73 -13.20 4.23
N ASP A 322 -41.05 -13.29 4.40
CA ASP A 322 -42.11 -12.50 3.79
C ASP A 322 -41.96 -10.98 4.08
N TRP A 323 -42.41 -10.18 3.10
CA TRP A 323 -42.28 -8.73 2.89
C TRP A 323 -42.51 -7.80 4.09
#